data_AF-A0A8S9Z4I2-F1
#
_entry.id   AF-A0A8S9Z4I2-F1
#
_cell.length_a   1.000
_cell.length_b   1.000
_cell.length_c   1.000
_cell.angle_alpha   90.00
_cell.angle_beta   90.00
_cell.angle_gamma   90.00
#
_symmetry.space_group_name_H-M   'P 1'
#
loop_
_entity.id
_entity.type
_entity.pdbx_description
1 polymer ?
#
loop_
_entity_poly.entity_id
_entity_poly.type
_entity_poly.pdbx_seq_one_letter_code
_entity_poly.pdbx_strand_id
1 'polypeptide(L)'
;MTMESVLFHQSTIDPLLSHECNMFLLEFSVLLADCTEYDLLPHVESRLHRSLVKCESSLGICTCTTEWCYRNLTRLHPTSYTDALLTYLLVINPNTTTFWNYRRRAIQSNGASIHRELWLTKLILRTHPRSNETIFHR
;
A
#
# COMPACT_ATOMS: atom_id res chain seq x y z
N MET A 1 -25.85 -19.63 -9.39
CA MET A 1 -24.85 -18.61 -9.79
C MET A 1 -24.73 -17.64 -8.64
N THR A 2 -23.88 -17.97 -7.67
CA THR A 2 -23.77 -17.24 -6.41
C THR A 2 -22.78 -16.10 -6.58
N MET A 3 -23.27 -14.88 -6.34
CA MET A 3 -22.45 -13.69 -6.11
C MET A 3 -21.65 -13.92 -4.83
N GLU A 4 -20.40 -14.35 -4.98
CA GLU A 4 -19.45 -14.35 -3.87
C GLU A 4 -19.13 -12.91 -3.52
N SER A 5 -19.60 -12.54 -2.34
CA SER A 5 -19.32 -11.31 -1.62
C SER A 5 -17.83 -10.99 -1.64
N VAL A 6 -17.49 -9.86 -2.27
CA VAL A 6 -16.19 -9.20 -2.10
C VAL A 6 -16.08 -8.77 -0.64
N LEU A 7 -15.50 -9.63 0.20
CA LEU A 7 -15.09 -9.29 1.55
C LEU A 7 -13.91 -8.33 1.46
N PHE A 8 -14.21 -7.04 1.32
CA PHE A 8 -13.29 -5.97 1.64
C PHE A 8 -12.91 -6.13 3.12
N HIS A 9 -11.69 -6.62 3.38
CA HIS A 9 -11.08 -6.42 4.68
C HIS A 9 -10.96 -4.92 4.89
N GLN A 10 -11.78 -4.41 5.80
CA GLN A 10 -11.81 -3.02 6.22
C GLN A 10 -10.39 -2.60 6.57
N SER A 11 -9.88 -1.56 5.89
CA SER A 11 -8.67 -0.87 6.30
C SER A 11 -8.90 -0.36 7.73
N THR A 12 -8.30 -1.04 8.69
CA THR A 12 -8.44 -0.72 10.11
C THR A 12 -7.60 0.52 10.43
N ILE A 13 -8.20 1.47 11.16
CA ILE A 13 -7.51 2.64 11.70
C ILE A 13 -6.49 2.14 12.74
N ASP A 14 -5.22 2.54 12.59
CA ASP A 14 -4.18 2.27 13.59
C ASP A 14 -4.12 3.43 14.59
N PRO A 15 -4.40 3.21 15.89
CA PRO A 15 -4.37 4.27 16.89
C PRO A 15 -2.98 4.88 17.12
N LEU A 16 -1.91 4.23 16.66
CA LEU A 16 -0.54 4.73 16.77
C LEU A 16 -0.13 5.66 15.60
N LEU A 17 -0.89 5.64 14.51
CA LEU A 17 -0.70 6.58 13.39
C LEU A 17 -1.48 7.88 13.64
N SER A 18 -0.98 8.99 13.11
CA SER A 18 -1.74 10.24 13.13
C SER A 18 -3.06 10.08 12.40
N HIS A 19 -4.07 10.88 12.76
CA HIS A 19 -5.37 10.84 12.09
C HIS A 19 -5.23 11.08 10.58
N GLU A 20 -4.40 12.04 10.19
CA GLU A 20 -4.13 12.36 8.80
C GLU A 20 -3.52 11.15 8.07
N CYS A 21 -2.59 10.44 8.69
CA CYS A 21 -1.96 9.24 8.13
C CYS A 21 -2.97 8.12 7.91
N ASN A 22 -3.84 7.88 8.89
CA ASN A 22 -4.93 6.93 8.74
C ASN A 22 -5.87 7.32 7.59
N MET A 23 -6.30 8.58 7.52
CA MET A 23 -7.19 9.04 6.44
C MET A 23 -6.56 8.89 5.06
N PHE A 24 -5.27 9.21 4.93
CA PHE A 24 -4.53 8.96 3.70
C PHE A 24 -4.47 7.47 3.32
N LEU A 25 -4.14 6.58 4.26
CA LEU A 25 -4.05 5.14 3.99
C LEU A 25 -5.41 4.54 3.61
N LEU A 26 -6.50 5.05 4.20
CA LEU A 26 -7.87 4.70 3.81
C LEU A 26 -8.15 5.12 2.36
N GLU A 27 -7.93 6.38 2.03
CA GLU A 27 -8.13 6.91 0.67
C GLU A 27 -7.26 6.18 -0.36
N PHE A 28 -5.98 5.97 -0.04
CA PHE A 28 -5.03 5.20 -0.84
C PHE A 28 -5.55 3.80 -1.13
N SER A 29 -6.03 3.08 -0.11
CA SER A 29 -6.54 1.72 -0.27
C SER A 29 -7.76 1.67 -1.18
N VAL A 30 -8.68 2.63 -1.03
CA VAL A 30 -9.90 2.74 -1.85
C VAL A 30 -9.55 3.05 -3.29
N LEU A 31 -8.69 4.04 -3.54
CA LEU A 31 -8.33 4.43 -4.90
C LEU A 31 -7.52 3.35 -5.63
N LEU A 32 -6.58 2.70 -4.93
CA LEU A 32 -5.70 1.69 -5.51
C LEU A 32 -6.45 0.41 -5.89
N ALA A 33 -7.54 0.05 -5.18
CA ALA A 33 -8.28 -1.19 -5.41
C ALA A 33 -8.75 -1.38 -6.86
N ASP A 34 -9.11 -0.27 -7.52
CA ASP A 34 -9.56 -0.26 -8.92
C ASP A 34 -8.45 0.04 -9.93
N CYS A 35 -7.21 0.23 -9.47
CA CYS A 35 -6.09 0.62 -10.32
C CYS A 35 -5.31 -0.60 -10.84
N THR A 36 -4.84 -0.48 -12.06
CA THR A 36 -4.03 -1.48 -12.75
C THR A 36 -2.55 -1.14 -12.77
N GLU A 37 -2.22 0.12 -12.48
CA GLU A 37 -0.87 0.67 -12.41
C GLU A 37 -0.85 1.88 -11.45
N TYR A 38 0.35 2.28 -11.07
CA TYR A 38 0.58 3.45 -10.24
C TYR A 38 1.91 4.10 -10.61
N ASP A 39 2.07 5.36 -10.26
CA ASP A 39 3.32 6.10 -10.42
C ASP A 39 3.57 7.07 -9.25
N LEU A 40 4.84 7.38 -9.01
CA LEU A 40 5.25 8.37 -8.01
C LEU A 40 5.41 9.73 -8.68
N LEU A 41 4.54 10.67 -8.31
CA LEU A 41 4.54 12.02 -8.85
C LEU A 41 5.48 12.93 -8.04
N PRO A 42 6.35 13.72 -8.68
CA PRO A 42 7.21 14.65 -7.98
C PRO A 42 6.35 15.69 -7.22
N HIS A 43 6.69 15.93 -5.96
CA HIS A 43 6.00 16.93 -5.16
C HIS A 43 6.22 18.34 -5.72
N VAL A 44 5.13 19.09 -5.86
CA VAL A 44 5.14 20.51 -6.20
C VAL A 44 4.36 21.25 -5.12
N GLU A 45 5.01 22.21 -4.46
CA GLU A 45 4.37 23.04 -3.45
C GLU A 45 3.27 23.89 -4.09
N SER A 46 2.02 23.66 -3.68
CA SER A 46 0.85 24.36 -4.20
C SER A 46 -0.27 24.40 -3.18
N ARG A 47 -1.08 25.46 -3.20
CA ARG A 47 -2.28 25.60 -2.36
C ARG A 47 -3.33 24.52 -2.64
N LEU A 48 -3.30 23.91 -3.83
CA LEU A 48 -4.22 22.86 -4.26
C LEU A 48 -3.56 21.48 -4.29
N HIS A 49 -2.52 21.28 -3.47
CA HIS A 49 -1.78 20.03 -3.41
C HIS A 49 -2.71 18.84 -3.09
N ARG A 50 -2.58 17.76 -3.88
CA ARG A 50 -3.25 16.49 -3.65
C ARG A 50 -2.21 15.38 -3.51
N SER A 51 -2.29 14.63 -2.43
CA SER A 51 -1.39 13.50 -2.15
C SER A 51 -1.64 12.30 -3.06
N LEU A 52 -2.89 12.14 -3.52
CA LEU A 52 -3.35 11.07 -4.40
C LEU A 52 -4.12 11.68 -5.57
N VAL A 53 -3.83 11.19 -6.78
CA VAL A 53 -4.52 11.60 -8.00
C VAL A 53 -4.84 10.35 -8.81
N LYS A 54 -6.13 10.02 -8.94
CA LYS A 54 -6.57 8.92 -9.81
C LYS A 54 -6.88 9.46 -11.20
N CYS A 55 -6.30 8.84 -12.22
CA CYS A 55 -6.62 9.08 -13.63
C CYS A 55 -6.97 7.73 -14.24
N GLU A 56 -8.24 7.52 -14.60
CA GLU A 56 -8.74 6.24 -15.11
C GLU A 56 -8.34 5.06 -14.20
N SER A 57 -7.53 4.13 -14.71
CA SER A 57 -7.02 2.94 -14.01
C SER A 57 -5.63 3.13 -13.40
N SER A 58 -5.15 4.38 -13.29
CA SER A 58 -3.79 4.70 -12.86
C SER A 58 -3.83 5.61 -11.63
N LEU A 59 -3.04 5.25 -10.61
CA LEU A 59 -2.91 6.05 -9.39
C LEU A 59 -1.58 6.81 -9.35
N GLY A 60 -1.64 8.14 -9.36
CA GLY A 60 -0.52 9.00 -9.02
C GLY A 60 -0.43 9.21 -7.52
N ILE A 61 0.75 8.98 -6.95
CA ILE A 61 1.06 9.13 -5.52
C ILE A 61 2.13 10.21 -5.38
N CYS A 62 1.85 11.28 -4.66
CA CYS A 62 2.83 12.36 -4.50
C CYS A 62 3.98 11.95 -3.56
N THR A 63 5.22 12.22 -3.96
CA THR A 63 6.41 11.81 -3.18
C THR A 63 6.49 12.39 -1.76
N CYS A 64 5.82 13.51 -1.46
CA CYS A 64 5.74 14.07 -0.10
C CYS A 64 5.15 13.08 0.93
N THR A 65 4.31 12.14 0.49
CA THR A 65 3.69 11.16 1.38
C THR A 65 4.72 10.16 1.91
N THR A 66 5.84 9.97 1.20
CA THR A 66 6.89 9.00 1.57
C THR A 66 7.52 9.40 2.89
N GLU A 67 8.10 10.60 2.95
CA GLU A 67 8.74 11.11 4.16
C GLU A 67 7.74 11.20 5.31
N TRP A 68 6.55 11.72 5.04
CA TRP A 68 5.51 11.89 6.04
C TRP A 68 5.05 10.54 6.64
N CYS A 69 4.82 9.50 5.83
CA CYS A 69 4.49 8.18 6.34
C CYS A 69 5.65 7.58 7.16
N TYR A 70 6.90 7.65 6.67
CA TYR A 70 8.06 7.13 7.42
C TYR A 70 8.27 7.83 8.76
N ARG A 71 8.04 9.14 8.86
CA ARG A 71 8.09 9.85 10.15
C ARG A 71 7.06 9.27 11.14
N ASN A 72 5.86 8.95 10.67
CA ASN A 72 4.83 8.32 11.50
C ASN A 72 5.15 6.85 11.85
N LEU A 73 5.90 6.13 11.00
CA LEU A 73 6.33 4.75 11.25
C LEU A 73 7.27 4.58 12.42
N THR A 74 8.12 5.58 12.72
CA THR A 74 9.07 5.51 13.85
C THR A 74 8.39 5.29 15.20
N ARG A 75 7.08 5.51 15.27
CA ARG A 75 6.23 5.36 16.47
C ARG A 75 5.55 4.00 16.55
N LEU A 76 5.58 3.20 15.49
CA LEU A 76 4.93 1.90 15.47
C LEU A 76 5.78 0.84 16.15
N HIS A 77 5.12 0.00 16.94
CA HIS A 77 5.73 -1.26 17.36
C HIS A 77 5.90 -2.16 16.13
N PRO A 78 6.96 -2.98 16.04
CA PRO A 78 7.18 -3.89 14.91
C PRO A 78 5.99 -4.82 14.62
N THR A 79 5.02 -5.01 15.51
CA THR A 79 3.87 -5.89 15.28
C THR A 79 2.62 -5.18 14.76
N SER A 80 2.66 -3.85 14.55
CA SER A 80 1.46 -3.04 14.32
C SER A 80 1.18 -2.67 12.86
N TYR A 81 1.94 -3.20 11.90
CA TYR A 81 1.75 -2.81 10.50
C TYR A 81 0.39 -3.28 9.95
N THR A 82 -0.50 -2.33 9.66
CA THR A 82 -1.76 -2.62 8.95
C THR A 82 -1.48 -3.01 7.50
N ASP A 83 -2.42 -3.74 6.90
CA ASP A 83 -2.29 -4.15 5.49
C ASP A 83 -2.23 -2.94 4.53
N ALA A 84 -3.02 -1.89 4.80
CA ALA A 84 -3.01 -0.65 4.00
C ALA A 84 -1.61 0.01 4.04
N LEU A 85 -1.01 0.08 5.23
CA LEU A 85 0.33 0.62 5.42
C LEU A 85 1.39 -0.23 4.73
N LEU A 86 1.37 -1.57 4.89
CA LEU A 86 2.32 -2.45 4.20
C LEU A 86 2.19 -2.36 2.69
N THR A 87 0.96 -2.28 2.17
CA THR A 87 0.68 -2.11 0.75
C THR A 87 1.31 -0.81 0.25
N TYR A 88 1.06 0.30 0.94
CA TYR A 88 1.63 1.60 0.61
C TYR A 88 3.17 1.57 0.61
N LEU A 89 3.78 1.00 1.66
CA LEU A 89 5.24 0.93 1.79
C LEU A 89 5.91 0.10 0.71
N LEU A 90 5.28 -0.98 0.26
CA LEU A 90 5.79 -1.82 -0.82
C LEU A 90 5.56 -1.19 -2.19
N VAL A 91 4.50 -0.41 -2.37
CA VAL A 91 4.26 0.37 -3.59
C VAL A 91 5.35 1.42 -3.79
N ILE A 92 5.75 2.13 -2.73
CA ILE A 92 6.81 3.16 -2.80
C ILE A 92 8.24 2.60 -2.71
N ASN A 93 8.44 1.46 -2.06
CA ASN A 93 9.76 0.85 -1.86
C ASN A 93 9.69 -0.69 -1.93
N PRO A 94 9.55 -1.25 -3.14
CA PRO A 94 9.24 -2.66 -3.34
C PRO A 94 10.38 -3.62 -3.03
N ASN A 95 11.61 -3.13 -2.82
CA ASN A 95 12.78 -3.96 -2.50
C ASN A 95 13.11 -3.98 -1.00
N THR A 96 12.18 -3.55 -0.13
CA THR A 96 12.38 -3.63 1.32
C THR A 96 11.96 -5.01 1.84
N THR A 97 12.92 -5.93 1.98
CA THR A 97 12.73 -7.32 2.43
C THR A 97 11.92 -7.43 3.73
N THR A 98 12.11 -6.48 4.67
CA THR A 98 11.40 -6.46 5.95
C THR A 98 9.88 -6.41 5.77
N PHE A 99 9.35 -5.60 4.84
CA PHE A 99 7.91 -5.48 4.62
C PHE A 99 7.33 -6.74 3.97
N TRP A 100 8.07 -7.38 3.06
CA TRP A 100 7.70 -8.69 2.53
C TRP A 100 7.67 -9.78 3.61
N ASN A 101 8.61 -9.77 4.55
CA ASN A 101 8.60 -10.68 5.70
C ASN A 101 7.35 -10.51 6.60
N TYR A 102 6.79 -9.30 6.71
CA TYR A 102 5.51 -9.10 7.39
C TYR A 102 4.36 -9.75 6.64
N ARG A 103 4.26 -9.51 5.33
CA ARG A 103 3.21 -10.11 4.50
C ARG A 103 3.30 -11.63 4.47
N ARG A 104 4.50 -12.22 4.34
CA ARG A 104 4.72 -13.67 4.43
C ARG A 104 4.16 -14.26 5.73
N ARG A 105 4.48 -13.66 6.88
CA ARG A 105 3.97 -14.11 8.17
C ARG A 105 2.44 -14.00 8.25
N ALA A 106 1.86 -12.92 7.73
CA ALA A 106 0.40 -12.74 7.69
C ALA A 106 -0.29 -13.79 6.81
N ILE A 107 0.29 -14.16 5.66
CA ILE A 107 -0.23 -15.25 4.82
C ILE A 107 -0.14 -16.60 5.56
N GLN A 108 1.01 -16.90 6.16
CA GLN A 108 1.25 -18.15 6.88
C GLN A 108 0.32 -18.32 8.08
N SER A 109 -0.08 -17.22 8.72
CA SER A 109 -1.03 -17.22 9.83
C SER A 109 -2.50 -17.14 9.40
N ASN A 110 -2.81 -17.32 8.10
CA ASN A 110 -4.14 -17.11 7.51
C ASN A 110 -4.76 -15.73 7.77
N GLY A 111 -3.93 -14.72 8.04
CA GLY A 111 -4.33 -13.33 8.28
C GLY A 111 -4.38 -12.47 7.00
N ALA A 112 -3.98 -13.02 5.84
CA ALA A 112 -3.98 -12.32 4.56
C ALA A 112 -4.43 -13.22 3.40
N SER A 113 -5.09 -12.64 2.40
CA SER A 113 -5.58 -13.36 1.21
C SER A 113 -4.49 -13.53 0.16
N ILE A 114 -4.23 -14.77 -0.26
CA ILE A 114 -3.28 -15.09 -1.34
C ILE A 114 -3.64 -14.37 -2.65
N HIS A 115 -4.93 -14.26 -2.99
CA HIS A 115 -5.36 -13.56 -4.20
C HIS A 115 -4.98 -12.08 -4.15
N ARG A 116 -5.06 -11.45 -2.97
CA ARG A 116 -4.66 -10.06 -2.77
C ARG A 116 -3.14 -9.88 -2.91
N GLU A 117 -2.35 -10.84 -2.43
CA GLU A 117 -0.89 -10.84 -2.59
C GLU A 117 -0.47 -10.97 -4.05
N LEU A 118 -1.11 -11.87 -4.80
CA LEU A 118 -0.85 -12.05 -6.23
C LEU A 118 -1.24 -10.80 -7.03
N TRP A 119 -2.32 -10.12 -6.63
CA TRP A 119 -2.69 -8.82 -7.19
C TRP A 119 -1.63 -7.76 -6.89
N LEU A 120 -1.19 -7.63 -5.64
CA LEU A 120 -0.20 -6.63 -5.22
C LEU A 120 1.14 -6.84 -5.92
N THR A 121 1.66 -8.06 -5.94
CA THR A 121 2.92 -8.37 -6.64
C THR A 121 2.82 -8.11 -8.14
N LYS A 122 1.68 -8.43 -8.77
CA LYS A 122 1.44 -8.08 -10.18
C LYS A 122 1.44 -6.56 -10.40
N LEU A 123 0.80 -5.81 -9.53
CA LEU A 123 0.74 -4.35 -9.59
C LEU A 123 2.15 -3.74 -9.47
N ILE A 124 2.92 -4.15 -8.47
CA ILE A 124 4.29 -3.68 -8.25
C ILE A 124 5.19 -4.02 -9.44
N LEU A 125 5.11 -5.24 -9.99
CA LEU A 125 5.95 -5.65 -11.12
C LEU A 125 5.64 -4.92 -12.43
N ARG A 126 4.49 -4.27 -12.56
CA ARG A 126 4.20 -3.39 -13.72
C ARG A 126 5.01 -2.10 -13.66
N THR A 127 5.15 -1.51 -12.49
CA THR A 127 5.93 -0.28 -12.27
C THR A 127 7.42 -0.59 -12.03
N HIS A 128 7.72 -1.69 -11.35
CA HIS A 128 9.06 -2.11 -10.93
C HIS A 128 9.38 -3.53 -11.42
N PRO A 129 9.55 -3.75 -12.74
CA PRO A 129 9.71 -5.09 -13.32
C PRO A 129 10.98 -5.84 -12.88
N ARG A 130 11.94 -5.12 -12.28
CA ARG A 130 13.20 -5.66 -11.76
C ARG A 130 13.25 -5.71 -10.23
N SER A 131 12.10 -5.63 -9.55
CA SER A 131 12.06 -5.77 -8.10
C SER A 131 12.33 -7.21 -7.69
N ASN A 132 13.56 -7.49 -7.25
CA ASN A 132 14.00 -8.83 -6.85
C ASN A 132 13.16 -9.38 -5.69
N GLU A 133 12.88 -8.55 -4.68
CA GLU A 133 12.08 -8.99 -3.53
C GLU A 133 10.63 -9.30 -3.91
N THR A 134 10.03 -8.52 -4.82
CA THR A 134 8.67 -8.79 -5.31
C THR A 134 8.61 -10.09 -6.08
N ILE A 135 9.63 -10.40 -6.89
CA ILE A 135 9.74 -11.67 -7.62
C ILE A 135 9.94 -12.83 -6.64
N PHE A 136 10.80 -12.66 -5.63
CA PHE A 136 11.08 -13.70 -4.64
C PHE A 136 9.89 -13.99 -3.72
N HIS A 137 9.07 -12.98 -3.42
CA HIS A 137 7.87 -13.15 -2.59
C HIS A 137 6.72 -13.85 -3.33
N ARG A 138 6.63 -13.68 -4.65
CA ARG A 138 5.56 -14.21 -5.50
C ARG A 138 5.69 -15.72 -5.72
#